data_AF-A0A060C0H4-F1
#
_entry.id   AF-A0A060C0H4-F1
#
_cell.length_a   1.000
_cell.length_b   1.000
_cell.length_c   1.000
_cell.angle_alpha   90.00
_cell.angle_beta   90.00
_cell.angle_gamma   90.00
#
_symmetry.space_group_name_H-M   'P 1'
#
loop_
_entity.id
_entity.type
_entity.pdbx_description
1 polymer ?
#
loop_
_entity_poly.entity_id
_entity_poly.type
_entity_poly.pdbx_seq_one_letter_code
_entity_poly.pdbx_strand_id
1 'polypeptide(L)'
;ARVRRVHEPLVHVRDGHKGVTLACNVLFNVYLHDIMTCHKMIRTDLFRELDLHASGFTIEPEITARLVQRHEKIFEVPVHYRARASDEGKKLTARDGFRVIGMLLKLRFGS
;
A
#
# COMPACT_ATOMS: atom_id res chain seq x y z
N ALA A 1 -0.28 -12.95 -5.07
CA ALA A 1 1.07 -12.71 -5.62
C ALA A 1 2.13 -13.22 -4.64
N ARG A 2 3.22 -13.86 -5.10
CA ARG A 2 4.31 -14.32 -4.23
C ARG A 2 5.26 -13.15 -3.96
N VAL A 3 5.09 -12.48 -2.82
CA VAL A 3 6.01 -11.44 -2.34
C VAL A 3 7.34 -12.11 -2.00
N ARG A 4 8.44 -11.61 -2.57
CA ARG A 4 9.79 -12.11 -2.26
C ARG A 4 10.53 -10.99 -1.54
N ARG A 5 11.12 -11.32 -0.39
CA ARG A 5 11.91 -10.40 0.41
C ARG A 5 13.32 -10.32 -0.18
N VAL A 6 13.84 -9.11 -0.31
CA VAL A 6 15.28 -8.86 -0.49
C VAL A 6 15.84 -8.62 0.93
N HIS A 7 17.00 -9.20 1.24
CA HIS A 7 17.48 -9.52 2.60
C HIS A 7 17.62 -8.35 3.62
N GLU A 8 17.67 -8.74 4.92
CA GLU A 8 17.94 -8.02 6.20
C GLU A 8 16.83 -7.15 6.88
N PRO A 9 16.53 -7.34 8.19
CA PRO A 9 15.42 -6.70 8.90
C PRO A 9 15.86 -5.45 9.68
N LEU A 10 15.32 -4.29 9.34
CA LEU A 10 15.39 -3.09 10.19
C LEU A 10 13.99 -2.50 10.30
N VAL A 11 13.22 -3.00 11.28
CA VAL A 11 11.85 -2.56 11.55
C VAL A 11 11.86 -1.64 12.77
N HIS A 12 11.82 -0.33 12.51
CA HIS A 12 11.34 0.63 13.50
C HIS A 12 10.53 1.73 12.81
N VAL A 13 9.48 1.32 12.09
CA VAL A 13 8.43 2.24 11.65
C VAL A 13 7.32 2.18 12.70
N ARG A 14 7.00 3.34 13.28
CA ARG A 14 5.94 3.49 14.28
C ARG A 14 4.61 3.44 13.54
N ASP A 15 4.05 2.24 13.42
CA ASP A 15 3.06 1.91 12.40
C ASP A 15 1.69 2.57 12.61
N GLY A 16 1.42 3.62 11.84
CA GLY A 16 0.11 4.28 11.80
C GLY A 16 -0.90 3.63 10.85
N HIS A 17 -0.46 2.77 9.93
CA HIS A 17 -1.26 2.32 8.76
C HIS A 17 -1.59 0.82 8.77
N LYS A 18 -1.28 0.09 9.85
CA LYS A 18 -1.43 -1.38 9.93
C LYS A 18 -2.83 -1.88 9.56
N GLY A 19 -3.88 -1.18 9.95
CA GLY A 19 -5.26 -1.61 9.66
C GLY A 19 -5.56 -1.65 8.17
N VAL A 20 -5.06 -0.67 7.42
CA VAL A 20 -5.23 -0.58 5.97
C VAL A 20 -4.40 -1.66 5.27
N THR A 21 -3.16 -1.85 5.68
CA THR A 21 -2.29 -2.94 5.18
C THR A 21 -2.93 -4.31 5.42
N LEU A 22 -3.46 -4.54 6.63
CA LEU A 22 -4.13 -5.79 6.97
C LEU A 22 -5.36 -6.03 6.09
N ALA A 23 -6.20 -5.02 5.87
CA ALA A 23 -7.36 -5.13 5.00
C ALA A 23 -6.96 -5.53 3.57
N CYS A 24 -5.91 -4.91 3.01
CA CYS A 24 -5.40 -5.28 1.69
C CYS A 24 -4.88 -6.72 1.65
N ASN A 25 -4.08 -7.12 2.64
CA ASN A 25 -3.53 -8.47 2.76
C ASN A 25 -4.64 -9.54 2.78
N VAL A 26 -5.71 -9.30 3.55
CA VAL A 26 -6.86 -10.21 3.63
C VAL A 26 -7.65 -10.24 2.33
N LEU A 27 -7.99 -9.07 1.77
CA LEU A 27 -8.86 -8.98 0.58
C LEU A 27 -8.22 -9.57 -0.69
N PHE A 28 -6.91 -9.36 -0.85
CA PHE A 28 -6.16 -9.75 -2.04
C PHE A 28 -5.25 -10.96 -1.82
N ASN A 29 -5.32 -11.58 -0.63
CA ASN A 29 -4.51 -12.74 -0.24
C ASN A 29 -3.01 -12.53 -0.52
N VAL A 30 -2.46 -11.45 0.04
CA VAL A 30 -1.04 -11.08 -0.05
C VAL A 30 -0.45 -10.82 1.33
N TYR A 31 0.88 -10.78 1.39
CA TYR A 31 1.61 -10.49 2.62
C TYR A 31 2.59 -9.33 2.36
N LEU A 32 2.12 -8.11 2.62
CA LEU A 32 2.90 -6.88 2.56
C LEU A 32 2.98 -6.26 3.97
N HIS A 33 4.12 -5.64 4.29
CA HIS A 33 4.36 -4.97 5.56
C HIS A 33 3.79 -3.55 5.58
N ASP A 34 3.91 -2.83 4.48
CA ASP A 34 3.33 -1.48 4.36
C ASP A 34 2.89 -1.21 2.92
N ILE A 35 1.60 -0.92 2.73
CA ILE A 35 1.08 -0.52 1.41
C ILE A 35 1.04 1.00 1.23
N MET A 36 1.16 1.76 2.32
CA MET A 36 1.03 3.22 2.40
C MET A 36 2.42 3.88 2.54
N THR A 37 3.38 3.43 1.72
CA THR A 37 4.79 3.86 1.82
C THR A 37 5.06 5.18 1.12
N CYS A 38 4.20 5.60 0.19
CA CYS A 38 4.39 6.73 -0.72
C CYS A 38 5.72 6.67 -1.49
N HIS A 39 6.32 5.48 -1.58
CA HIS A 39 7.59 5.24 -2.25
C HIS A 39 7.51 3.88 -2.94
N LYS A 40 7.15 3.92 -4.23
CA LYS A 40 7.02 2.74 -5.09
C LYS A 40 7.79 3.01 -6.38
N MET A 41 8.55 2.02 -6.83
CA MET A 41 9.19 2.02 -8.14
C MET A 41 8.50 0.96 -9.01
N ILE A 42 7.98 1.40 -10.15
CA ILE A 42 7.19 0.57 -11.07
C ILE A 42 7.70 0.86 -12.48
N ARG A 43 7.82 -0.19 -13.31
CA ARG A 43 8.17 -0.01 -14.73
C ARG A 43 7.12 0.86 -15.40
N THR A 44 7.56 1.80 -16.25
CA THR A 44 6.67 2.83 -16.82
C THR A 44 5.58 2.25 -17.71
N ASP A 45 5.88 1.22 -18.50
CA ASP A 45 4.90 0.50 -19.31
C ASP A 45 3.82 -0.13 -18.43
N LEU A 46 4.24 -0.89 -17.41
CA LEU A 46 3.31 -1.50 -16.46
C LEU A 46 2.44 -0.45 -15.75
N PHE A 47 3.05 0.65 -15.28
CA PHE A 47 2.33 1.70 -14.58
C PHE A 47 1.23 2.34 -15.44
N ARG A 48 1.51 2.59 -16.72
CA ARG A 48 0.53 3.17 -17.66
C ARG A 48 -0.66 2.24 -17.93
N GLU A 49 -0.45 0.94 -17.82
CA GLU A 49 -1.52 -0.05 -18.03
C GLU A 49 -2.42 -0.25 -16.80
N LEU A 50 -2.03 0.23 -15.60
CA LEU A 50 -2.81 0.00 -14.38
C LEU A 50 -4.18 0.70 -14.37
N ASP A 51 -4.42 1.65 -15.28
CA ASP A 51 -5.65 2.44 -15.41
C ASP A 51 -6.15 2.95 -14.05
N LEU A 52 -5.34 3.81 -13.44
CA LEU A 52 -5.54 4.33 -12.09
C LEU A 52 -6.49 5.52 -12.11
N HIS A 53 -7.49 5.52 -11.23
CA HIS A 53 -8.50 6.58 -11.13
C HIS A 53 -8.56 7.25 -9.75
N ALA A 54 -7.87 6.70 -8.74
CA ALA A 54 -7.88 7.22 -7.39
C ALA A 54 -7.13 8.56 -7.28
N SER A 55 -7.53 9.35 -6.28
CA SER A 55 -6.93 10.66 -6.00
C SER A 55 -6.46 10.76 -4.55
N GLY A 56 -5.46 11.60 -4.30
CA GLY A 56 -4.87 11.74 -2.96
C GLY A 56 -4.24 10.43 -2.47
N PHE A 57 -4.43 10.11 -1.20
CA PHE A 57 -3.79 8.95 -0.56
C PHE A 57 -4.37 7.59 -0.96
N THR A 58 -5.53 7.54 -1.63
CA THR A 58 -6.12 6.28 -2.08
C THR A 58 -5.44 5.70 -3.32
N ILE A 59 -4.53 6.44 -3.97
CA ILE A 59 -3.74 5.95 -5.10
C ILE A 59 -2.80 4.79 -4.73
N GLU A 60 -2.20 4.85 -3.54
CA GLU A 60 -1.28 3.85 -3.02
C GLU A 60 -1.90 2.44 -2.92
N PRO A 61 -3.09 2.29 -2.29
CA PRO A 61 -3.79 1.01 -2.24
C PRO A 61 -4.34 0.60 -3.61
N GLU A 62 -4.69 1.53 -4.52
CA GLU A 62 -5.16 1.19 -5.86
C GLU A 62 -4.03 0.57 -6.68
N ILE A 63 -2.87 1.23 -6.73
CA ILE A 63 -1.66 0.71 -7.37
C ILE A 63 -1.36 -0.70 -6.87
N THR A 64 -1.35 -0.89 -5.55
CA THR A 64 -1.05 -2.18 -4.93
C THR A 64 -2.09 -3.24 -5.33
N ALA A 65 -3.38 -2.93 -5.23
CA ALA A 65 -4.45 -3.84 -5.63
C ALA A 65 -4.37 -4.23 -7.11
N ARG A 66 -4.17 -3.26 -8.02
CA ARG A 66 -4.06 -3.49 -9.46
C ARG A 66 -2.86 -4.36 -9.82
N LEU A 67 -1.70 -4.13 -9.19
CA LEU A 67 -0.52 -4.98 -9.37
C LEU A 67 -0.80 -6.41 -8.91
N VAL A 68 -1.47 -6.58 -7.76
CA VAL A 68 -1.81 -7.91 -7.24
C VAL A 68 -2.81 -8.64 -8.14
N GLN A 69 -3.84 -7.93 -8.64
CA GLN A 69 -4.82 -8.47 -9.58
C GLN A 69 -4.17 -8.92 -10.90
N ARG A 70 -3.13 -8.20 -11.36
CA ARG A 70 -2.31 -8.59 -12.53
C ARG A 70 -1.29 -9.69 -12.23
N HIS A 71 -1.28 -10.25 -11.02
CA HIS A 71 -0.32 -11.25 -10.57
C HIS A 71 1.15 -10.80 -10.62
N GLU A 72 1.40 -9.49 -10.59
CA GLU A 72 2.74 -8.93 -10.59
C GLU A 72 3.49 -9.23 -9.28
N LYS A 73 4.82 -9.31 -9.37
CA LYS A 73 5.68 -9.57 -8.21
C LYS A 73 6.03 -8.25 -7.52
N ILE A 74 5.65 -8.14 -6.25
CA ILE A 74 6.00 -7.00 -5.40
C ILE A 74 7.19 -7.38 -4.51
N PHE A 75 8.18 -6.49 -4.45
CA PHE A 75 9.36 -6.60 -3.61
C PHE A 75 9.38 -5.44 -2.62
N GLU A 76 9.50 -5.75 -1.34
CA GLU A 76 9.67 -4.74 -0.29
C GLU A 76 11.16 -4.56 0.00
N VAL A 77 11.63 -3.32 -0.15
CA VAL A 77 13.00 -2.92 0.18
C VAL A 77 12.94 -2.09 1.47
N PRO A 78 13.67 -2.47 2.53
CA PRO A 78 13.70 -1.70 3.77
C PRO A 78 14.19 -0.26 3.54
N VAL A 79 13.51 0.71 4.15
CA VAL A 79 13.90 2.12 4.12
C VAL A 79 13.97 2.69 5.53
N HIS A 80 14.96 3.55 5.78
CA HIS A 80 15.04 4.30 7.03
C HIS A 80 14.13 5.52 6.97
N TYR A 81 13.03 5.49 7.73
CA TYR A 81 12.10 6.60 7.83
C TYR A 81 12.24 7.33 9.15
N ARG A 82 12.52 8.63 9.11
CA ARG A 82 12.46 9.51 10.28
C ARG A 82 11.05 10.08 10.38
N ALA A 83 10.26 9.57 11.32
CA ALA A 83 8.94 10.11 11.58
C ALA A 83 9.03 11.57 12.03
N ARG A 84 8.09 12.39 11.54
CA ARG A 84 7.87 13.75 12.08
C ARG A 84 7.41 13.65 13.54
N ALA A 85 7.70 14.68 14.32
CA ALA A 85 7.26 14.77 15.70
C ALA A 85 5.72 14.62 15.76
N SER A 86 5.24 13.91 16.78
CA SER A 86 3.83 13.50 16.88
C SER A 86 2.87 14.64 17.22
N ASP A 87 3.42 15.83 17.50
CA ASP A 87 2.74 17.09 17.80
C ASP A 87 2.14 17.77 16.56
N GLU A 88 2.64 17.51 15.35
CA GLU A 88 2.06 18.04 14.10
C GLU A 88 0.81 17.31 13.61
N GLY A 89 0.40 16.22 14.27
CA GLY A 89 -0.71 15.39 13.81
C GLY A 89 -0.38 14.55 12.56
N LYS A 90 -1.15 13.48 12.36
CA LYS A 90 -0.97 12.58 11.21
C LYS A 90 -1.66 13.17 9.98
N LYS A 91 -0.97 13.16 8.83
CA LYS A 91 -1.58 13.52 7.53
C LYS A 91 -2.68 12.53 7.11
N LEU A 92 -2.62 11.30 7.59
CA LEU A 92 -3.66 10.29 7.37
C LEU A 92 -4.55 10.19 8.61
N THR A 93 -5.80 10.60 8.49
CA THR A 93 -6.78 10.52 9.57
C THR A 93 -7.46 9.15 9.56
N ALA A 94 -8.04 8.71 10.69
CA ALA A 94 -8.82 7.47 10.73
C ALA A 94 -9.94 7.44 9.66
N ARG A 95 -10.55 8.59 9.36
CA ARG A 95 -11.53 8.75 8.27
C ARG A 95 -10.96 8.40 6.89
N ASP A 96 -9.71 8.76 6.64
CA ASP A 96 -9.04 8.40 5.38
C ASP A 96 -8.74 6.90 5.32
N GLY A 97 -8.43 6.28 6.46
CA GLY A 97 -8.31 4.82 6.57
C GLY A 97 -9.59 4.10 6.14
N PHE A 98 -10.77 4.55 6.58
CA PHE A 98 -12.05 3.97 6.15
C PHE A 98 -12.32 4.17 4.66
N ARG A 99 -12.00 5.34 4.09
CA ARG A 99 -12.11 5.58 2.63
C ARG A 99 -11.25 4.61 1.85
N VAL A 100 -10.01 4.39 2.30
CA VAL A 100 -9.10 3.42 1.68
C VAL A 100 -9.68 2.01 1.73
N ILE A 101 -10.20 1.56 2.88
CA ILE A 101 -10.79 0.22 3.01
C ILE A 101 -11.99 0.07 2.08
N GLY A 102 -12.87 1.08 2.01
CA GLY A 102 -14.02 1.08 1.08
C GLY A 102 -13.59 0.96 -0.38
N MET A 103 -12.52 1.65 -0.78
CA MET A 103 -11.97 1.52 -2.12
C MET A 103 -11.39 0.12 -2.39
N LEU A 104 -10.64 -0.46 -1.44
CA LEU A 104 -10.11 -1.82 -1.56
C LEU A 104 -11.24 -2.85 -1.75
N LEU A 105 -12.34 -2.69 -1.01
CA LEU A 105 -13.55 -3.52 -1.17
C LEU A 105 -14.16 -3.35 -2.57
N LYS A 106 -14.30 -2.10 -3.05
CA LYS A 106 -14.79 -1.83 -4.41
C LYS A 106 -13.91 -2.50 -5.47
N LEU A 107 -12.59 -2.39 -5.37
CA LEU A 107 -11.67 -3.02 -6.33
C LEU A 107 -11.74 -4.55 -6.28
N ARG A 108 -11.96 -5.14 -5.10
CA ARG A 108 -12.02 -6.59 -4.93
C ARG A 108 -13.29 -7.24 -5.46
N PHE A 109 -14.43 -6.57 -5.32
CA PHE A 109 -15.75 -7.12 -5.62
C PHE A 109 -16.45 -6.48 -6.82
N GLY A 110 -16.07 -5.26 -7.21
CA GLY A 110 -16.66 -4.51 -8.32
C GLY A 110 -15.74 -4.39 -9.52
N SER A 111 -14.94 -5.43 -9.81
CA SER A 111 -14.19 -5.53 -11.07
C SER A 111 -15.14 -5.62 -12.25
#